data_AF-R7LKU6-F1
#
_entry.id   AF-R7LKU6-F1
#
_cell.length_a   1.000
_cell.length_b   1.000
_cell.length_c   1.000
_cell.angle_alpha   90.00
_cell.angle_beta   90.00
_cell.angle_gamma   90.00
#
_symmetry.space_group_name_H-M   'P 1'
#
loop_
_entity.id
_entity.type
_entity.pdbx_description
1 polymer ?
#
loop_
_entity_poly.entity_id
_entity_poly.type
_entity_poly.pdbx_seq_one_letter_code
_entity_poly.pdbx_strand_id
1 'polypeptide(L)'
;MKINSKVVETINFLICLGVVIGIAYYTGILKELSLDNFNKAIRTITSDIGTKKSSGSKTKRTQMSSTEYKNYRPMRIPQDIITASYQTGTWTRIFNSDKKIIFYVYSESSEGPLSKDFHYDISNYVYNNSRYYNISPYSEGEFNSMRTGDIGPSKICDSIAECNEVRKKASNYTMLAEFFKRCSRTMCIIHPQKGQYYMLRDRDSRKAIQTLNDLKGW
;
A
#
# COMPACT_ATOMS: atom_id res chain seq x y z
N MET A 1 33.21 -32.37 29.37
CA MET A 1 31.87 -32.46 28.75
C MET A 1 31.93 -31.83 27.36
N LYS A 2 31.88 -32.61 26.28
CA LYS A 2 31.76 -32.07 24.91
C LYS A 2 30.29 -31.67 24.71
N ILE A 3 29.98 -30.39 24.90
CA ILE A 3 28.66 -29.86 24.56
C ILE A 3 28.58 -29.91 23.03
N ASN A 4 27.66 -30.72 22.49
CA ASN A 4 27.46 -30.84 21.06
C ASN A 4 27.16 -29.45 20.47
N SER A 5 28.03 -28.97 19.58
CA SER A 5 27.93 -27.66 18.91
C SER A 5 26.52 -27.35 18.37
N LYS A 6 25.82 -28.38 17.87
CA LYS A 6 24.43 -28.30 17.38
C LYS A 6 23.40 -27.91 18.45
N VAL A 7 23.60 -28.32 19.71
CA VAL A 7 22.70 -27.99 20.82
C VAL A 7 22.85 -26.52 21.19
N VAL A 8 24.07 -25.98 21.16
CA VAL A 8 24.35 -24.56 21.41
C VAL A 8 23.75 -23.69 20.31
N GLU A 9 23.87 -24.11 19.04
CA GLU A 9 23.23 -23.42 17.91
C GLU A 9 21.70 -23.42 17.99
N THR A 10 21.11 -24.54 18.42
CA THR A 10 19.65 -24.66 18.59
C THR A 10 19.14 -23.74 19.70
N ILE A 11 19.87 -23.65 20.82
CA ILE A 11 19.54 -22.75 21.93
C ILE A 11 19.67 -21.28 21.49
N ASN A 12 20.74 -20.91 20.79
CA ASN A 12 20.90 -19.55 20.26
C ASN A 12 19.81 -19.17 19.25
N PHE A 13 19.38 -20.11 18.41
CA PHE A 13 18.27 -19.89 17.50
C PHE A 13 16.96 -19.61 18.26
N LEU A 14 16.68 -20.37 19.32
CA LEU A 14 15.49 -20.18 20.15
C LEU A 14 15.51 -18.85 20.93
N ILE A 15 16.68 -18.42 21.42
CA ILE A 15 16.86 -17.12 22.06
C ILE A 15 16.62 -15.99 21.05
N CYS A 16 17.22 -16.08 19.86
CA CYS A 16 16.97 -15.11 18.79
C CYS A 16 15.49 -15.06 18.40
N LEU A 17 14.83 -16.21 18.29
CA LEU A 17 13.39 -16.27 18.03
C LEU A 17 12.59 -15.60 19.15
N GLY A 18 12.94 -15.85 20.41
CA GLY A 18 12.33 -15.23 21.58
C GLY A 18 12.51 -13.72 21.63
N VAL A 19 13.70 -13.21 21.25
CA VAL A 19 13.98 -11.78 21.15
C VAL A 19 13.18 -11.14 20.01
N VAL A 20 13.10 -11.78 18.84
CA VAL A 20 12.28 -11.29 17.71
C VAL A 20 10.80 -11.29 18.08
N ILE A 21 10.30 -12.33 18.75
CA ILE A 21 8.92 -12.40 19.26
C ILE A 21 8.70 -11.33 20.34
N GLY A 22 9.66 -11.12 21.24
CA GLY A 22 9.59 -10.08 22.27
C GLY A 22 9.55 -8.68 21.68
N ILE A 23 10.41 -8.40 20.70
CA ILE A 23 10.39 -7.15 19.93
C ILE A 23 9.06 -7.02 19.18
N ALA A 24 8.58 -8.07 18.50
CA ALA A 24 7.31 -8.05 17.77
C ALA A 24 6.08 -7.91 18.70
N TYR A 25 6.16 -8.39 19.94
CA TYR A 25 5.15 -8.19 20.98
C TYR A 25 5.15 -6.74 21.49
N TYR A 26 6.34 -6.24 21.81
CA TYR A 26 6.53 -4.89 22.36
C TYR A 26 6.21 -3.80 21.31
N THR A 27 6.63 -4.02 20.07
CA THR A 27 6.32 -3.16 18.91
C THR A 27 4.88 -3.35 18.40
N GLY A 28 4.17 -4.38 18.85
CA GLY A 28 2.76 -4.58 18.57
C GLY A 28 2.41 -5.24 17.25
N ILE A 29 3.41 -5.72 16.51
CA ILE A 29 3.24 -6.55 15.31
C ILE A 29 2.46 -7.84 15.64
N LEU A 30 2.59 -8.37 16.85
CA LEU A 30 1.96 -9.64 17.26
C LEU A 30 0.48 -9.55 17.69
N LYS A 31 -0.16 -8.38 17.68
CA LYS A 31 -1.56 -8.29 18.12
C LYS A 31 -2.60 -8.85 17.13
N GLU A 32 -2.21 -9.22 15.92
CA GLU A 32 -3.07 -10.02 15.01
C GLU A 32 -2.93 -11.54 15.21
N LEU A 33 -1.95 -12.00 15.99
CA LEU A 33 -1.93 -13.35 16.51
C LEU A 33 -2.68 -13.36 17.84
N SER A 34 -4.03 -13.39 17.77
CA SER A 34 -4.80 -13.83 18.93
C SER A 34 -4.22 -15.18 19.41
N LEU A 35 -4.26 -15.47 20.71
CA LEU A 35 -3.76 -16.74 21.24
C LEU A 35 -4.41 -17.93 20.50
N ASP A 36 -5.65 -17.76 20.03
CA ASP A 36 -6.36 -18.70 19.18
C ASP A 36 -5.79 -18.80 17.76
N ASN A 37 -5.41 -17.68 17.13
CA ASN A 37 -4.72 -17.68 15.83
C ASN A 37 -3.30 -18.24 15.93
N PHE A 38 -2.59 -18.01 17.02
CA PHE A 38 -1.28 -18.60 17.29
C PHE A 38 -1.41 -20.10 17.57
N ASN A 39 -2.38 -20.53 18.40
CA ASN A 39 -2.67 -21.94 18.61
C ASN A 39 -3.13 -22.63 17.33
N LYS A 40 -3.88 -21.94 16.47
CA LYS A 40 -4.30 -22.45 15.16
C LYS A 40 -3.11 -22.53 14.20
N ALA A 41 -2.25 -21.52 14.14
CA ALA A 41 -1.03 -21.52 13.33
C ALA A 41 -0.02 -22.56 13.81
N ILE A 42 0.19 -22.70 15.12
CA ILE A 42 1.01 -23.76 15.73
C ILE A 42 0.40 -25.12 15.41
N ARG A 43 -0.93 -25.32 15.57
CA ARG A 43 -1.58 -26.57 15.18
C ARG A 43 -1.44 -26.87 13.69
N THR A 44 -1.54 -25.87 12.81
CA THR A 44 -1.34 -26.02 11.36
C THR A 44 0.11 -26.36 11.02
N ILE A 45 1.08 -25.70 11.65
CA ILE A 45 2.52 -25.99 11.50
C ILE A 45 2.83 -27.39 12.05
N THR A 46 2.24 -27.78 13.17
CA THR A 46 2.44 -29.10 13.79
C THR A 46 1.75 -30.20 12.98
N SER A 47 0.59 -29.93 12.36
CA SER A 47 -0.07 -30.86 11.43
C SER A 47 0.69 -30.99 10.12
N ASP A 48 1.26 -29.91 9.60
CA ASP A 48 2.07 -29.90 8.37
C ASP A 48 3.44 -30.57 8.57
N ILE A 49 4.01 -30.48 9.77
CA ILE A 49 5.23 -31.22 10.14
C ILE A 49 4.91 -32.71 10.41
N GLY A 50 3.71 -33.01 10.93
CA GLY A 50 3.26 -34.39 11.23
C GLY A 50 2.73 -35.17 10.03
N THR A 51 2.36 -34.52 8.94
CA THR A 51 1.85 -35.19 7.73
C THR A 51 2.67 -34.88 6.50
N LYS A 52 3.78 -35.61 6.36
CA LYS A 52 4.26 -35.99 5.02
C LYS A 52 3.18 -36.82 4.33
N LYS A 53 2.25 -36.17 3.63
CA LYS A 53 1.55 -36.76 2.47
C LYS A 53 0.90 -35.67 1.61
N SER A 54 1.34 -35.64 0.37
CA SER A 54 0.82 -34.87 -0.75
C SER A 54 -0.71 -34.83 -0.79
N SER A 55 -1.31 -33.63 -0.69
CA SER A 55 -2.46 -33.30 -1.52
C SER A 55 -2.52 -31.77 -1.70
N GLY A 56 -2.50 -31.34 -2.95
CA GLY A 56 -2.59 -29.93 -3.31
C GLY A 56 -3.98 -29.39 -2.99
N SER A 57 -4.09 -28.67 -1.87
CA SER A 57 -5.20 -27.76 -1.66
C SER A 57 -4.98 -26.53 -2.55
N LYS A 58 -5.62 -26.51 -3.71
CA LYS A 58 -5.77 -25.29 -4.51
C LYS A 58 -6.63 -24.33 -3.69
N THR A 59 -6.00 -23.50 -2.88
CA THR A 59 -6.59 -22.24 -2.45
C THR A 59 -6.97 -21.51 -3.73
N LYS A 60 -8.25 -21.47 -4.08
CA LYS A 60 -8.77 -20.64 -5.17
C LYS A 60 -8.47 -19.19 -4.79
N ARG A 61 -7.27 -18.70 -5.13
CA ARG A 61 -7.07 -17.30 -5.44
C ARG A 61 -8.04 -17.07 -6.58
N THR A 62 -9.14 -16.38 -6.31
CA THR A 62 -10.02 -15.86 -7.34
C THR A 62 -9.15 -15.02 -8.25
N GLN A 63 -8.67 -15.61 -9.34
CA GLN A 63 -7.87 -14.95 -10.35
C GLN A 63 -8.87 -14.09 -11.13
N MET A 64 -9.21 -12.93 -10.56
CA MET A 64 -10.13 -11.99 -11.18
C MET A 64 -9.43 -11.41 -12.40
N SER A 65 -10.05 -11.65 -13.56
CA SER A 65 -9.68 -11.16 -14.88
C SER A 65 -9.02 -9.77 -14.82
N SER A 66 -7.77 -9.69 -15.29
CA SER A 66 -7.19 -8.42 -15.72
C SER A 66 -8.14 -7.83 -16.76
N THR A 67 -8.90 -6.80 -16.40
CA THR A 67 -9.71 -6.07 -17.38
C THR A 67 -8.75 -5.23 -18.21
N GLU A 68 -8.28 -5.79 -19.31
CA GLU A 68 -7.64 -4.99 -20.34
C GLU A 68 -8.66 -3.98 -20.87
N TYR A 69 -8.27 -2.73 -21.00
CA TYR A 69 -9.07 -1.69 -21.66
C TYR A 69 -8.27 -1.17 -22.84
N LYS A 70 -8.70 -1.52 -24.05
CA LYS A 70 -7.89 -1.35 -25.27
C LYS A 70 -6.50 -1.98 -25.05
N ASN A 71 -5.43 -1.23 -25.26
CA ASN A 71 -4.05 -1.67 -25.07
C ASN A 71 -3.51 -1.40 -23.65
N TYR A 72 -4.37 -0.94 -22.73
CA TYR A 72 -4.01 -0.63 -21.36
C TYR A 72 -4.36 -1.78 -20.42
N ARG A 73 -3.48 -2.00 -19.43
CA ARG A 73 -3.66 -3.00 -18.37
C ARG A 73 -3.83 -2.32 -17.02
N PRO A 74 -5.03 -1.79 -16.70
CA PRO A 74 -5.34 -1.34 -15.35
C PRO A 74 -5.11 -2.44 -14.31
N MET A 75 -4.57 -2.04 -13.17
CA MET A 75 -4.37 -2.88 -12.00
C MET A 75 -5.51 -2.65 -11.01
N ARG A 76 -5.87 -3.68 -10.25
CA ARG A 76 -6.83 -3.53 -9.15
C ARG A 76 -6.18 -2.78 -7.99
N ILE A 77 -6.92 -1.84 -7.40
CA ILE A 77 -6.57 -1.22 -6.12
C ILE A 77 -6.88 -2.25 -5.02
N PRO A 78 -5.90 -2.67 -4.21
CA PRO A 78 -6.17 -3.59 -3.11
C PRO A 78 -7.24 -3.00 -2.17
N GLN A 79 -8.18 -3.84 -1.72
CA GLN A 79 -9.28 -3.36 -0.88
C GLN A 79 -8.77 -2.72 0.42
N ASP A 80 -7.67 -3.26 0.96
CA ASP A 80 -7.06 -2.74 2.19
C ASP A 80 -6.56 -1.30 2.00
N ILE A 81 -6.12 -0.90 0.81
CA ILE A 81 -5.75 0.49 0.50
C ILE A 81 -6.97 1.42 0.59
N ILE A 82 -8.10 0.99 0.02
CA ILE A 82 -9.34 1.75 0.05
C ILE A 82 -9.84 1.87 1.50
N THR A 83 -9.87 0.76 2.23
CA THR A 83 -10.25 0.73 3.65
C THR A 83 -9.34 1.59 4.51
N ALA A 84 -8.02 1.52 4.30
CA ALA A 84 -7.04 2.33 5.01
C ALA A 84 -7.25 3.83 4.77
N SER A 85 -7.60 4.23 3.54
CA SER A 85 -7.95 5.62 3.24
C SER A 85 -9.13 6.11 4.09
N TYR A 86 -10.22 5.33 4.17
CA TYR A 86 -11.38 5.70 4.99
C TYR A 86 -11.08 5.70 6.49
N GLN A 87 -10.34 4.71 6.99
CA GLN A 87 -10.01 4.61 8.42
C GLN A 87 -9.04 5.70 8.89
N THR A 88 -8.12 6.12 8.03
CA THR A 88 -7.16 7.20 8.35
C THR A 88 -7.73 8.58 8.09
N GLY A 89 -8.73 8.70 7.21
CA GLY A 89 -9.25 9.97 6.69
C GLY A 89 -8.41 10.56 5.56
N THR A 90 -7.27 9.94 5.23
CA THR A 90 -6.29 10.45 4.26
C THR A 90 -6.65 10.03 2.84
N TRP A 91 -6.56 10.95 1.87
CA TRP A 91 -6.85 10.72 0.44
C TRP A 91 -8.24 10.14 0.15
N THR A 92 -9.19 10.27 1.09
CA THR A 92 -10.58 9.78 0.93
C THR A 92 -11.25 10.34 -0.32
N ARG A 93 -11.00 11.61 -0.64
CA ARG A 93 -11.47 12.26 -1.86
C ARG A 93 -11.03 11.55 -3.15
N ILE A 94 -9.87 10.89 -3.14
CA ILE A 94 -9.37 10.15 -4.30
C ILE A 94 -10.26 8.93 -4.57
N PHE A 95 -10.67 8.21 -3.53
CA PHE A 95 -11.47 6.98 -3.66
C PHE A 95 -12.98 7.22 -3.64
N ASN A 96 -13.43 8.43 -3.29
CA ASN A 96 -14.83 8.85 -3.31
C ASN A 96 -15.24 9.63 -4.57
N SER A 97 -14.34 9.81 -5.54
CA SER A 97 -14.67 10.58 -6.74
C SER A 97 -15.53 9.79 -7.73
N ASP A 98 -16.51 10.49 -8.31
CA ASP A 98 -17.30 10.07 -9.47
C ASP A 98 -16.50 10.10 -10.78
N LYS A 99 -15.34 10.76 -10.79
CA LYS A 99 -14.43 10.89 -11.92
C LYS A 99 -13.15 10.11 -11.69
N LYS A 100 -12.37 9.94 -12.76
CA LYS A 100 -11.02 9.40 -12.65
C LYS A 100 -10.11 10.44 -11.99
N ILE A 101 -9.25 10.01 -11.08
CA ILE A 101 -8.30 10.88 -10.38
C ILE A 101 -6.92 10.71 -10.97
N ILE A 102 -6.29 11.84 -11.32
CA ILE A 102 -4.90 11.89 -11.75
C ILE A 102 -4.04 12.26 -10.55
N PHE A 103 -3.21 11.32 -10.11
CA PHE A 103 -2.30 11.49 -8.99
C PHE A 103 -0.84 11.44 -9.46
N TYR A 104 -0.05 12.43 -9.07
CA TYR A 104 1.39 12.46 -9.25
C TYR A 104 2.02 13.45 -8.27
N VAL A 105 3.34 13.37 -8.11
CA VAL A 105 4.12 14.37 -7.38
C VAL A 105 4.89 15.24 -8.37
N TYR A 106 5.12 16.50 -8.07
CA TYR A 106 5.93 17.39 -8.91
C TYR A 106 6.87 18.25 -8.06
N SER A 107 7.90 18.77 -8.69
CA SER A 107 8.85 19.72 -8.12
C SER A 107 8.48 21.11 -8.59
N GLU A 108 8.76 22.13 -7.78
CA GLU A 108 8.63 23.52 -8.22
C GLU A 108 9.76 23.93 -9.19
N SER A 109 10.77 23.08 -9.38
CA SER A 109 11.79 23.21 -10.41
C SER A 109 11.30 22.69 -11.76
N SER A 110 11.72 23.31 -12.87
CA SER A 110 11.51 22.76 -14.22
C SER A 110 12.53 21.67 -14.58
N GLU A 111 13.53 21.42 -13.74
CA GLU A 111 14.54 20.40 -14.00
C GLU A 111 14.15 19.03 -13.47
N GLY A 112 14.55 17.98 -14.19
CA GLY A 112 14.43 16.60 -13.76
C GLY A 112 13.05 15.97 -14.02
N PRO A 113 12.86 14.70 -13.60
CA PRO A 113 11.68 13.92 -13.94
C PRO A 113 10.40 14.43 -13.27
N LEU A 114 10.51 15.20 -12.19
CA LEU A 114 9.36 15.74 -11.46
C LEU A 114 9.00 17.16 -11.91
N SER A 115 9.47 17.62 -13.07
CA SER A 115 9.42 19.03 -13.45
C SER A 115 8.05 19.71 -13.32
N LYS A 116 8.09 21.00 -13.00
CA LYS A 116 6.94 21.89 -13.00
C LYS A 116 6.24 21.96 -14.36
N ASP A 117 6.99 21.81 -15.45
CA ASP A 117 6.46 21.79 -16.81
C ASP A 117 5.51 20.60 -17.03
N PHE A 118 5.90 19.41 -16.55
CA PHE A 118 5.01 18.25 -16.56
C PHE A 118 3.73 18.53 -15.75
N HIS A 119 3.85 19.17 -14.59
CA HIS A 119 2.68 19.58 -13.82
C HIS A 119 1.76 20.50 -14.63
N TYR A 120 2.30 21.54 -15.26
CA TYR A 120 1.51 22.48 -16.05
C TYR A 120 0.78 21.83 -17.23
N ASP A 121 1.47 20.97 -17.98
CA ASP A 121 0.89 20.26 -19.12
C ASP A 121 -0.29 19.40 -18.71
N ILE A 122 -0.13 18.62 -17.63
CA ILE A 122 -1.19 17.73 -17.13
C ILE A 122 -2.33 18.52 -16.51
N SER A 123 -2.04 19.55 -15.71
CA SER A 123 -3.04 20.43 -15.10
C SER A 123 -3.90 21.12 -16.17
N ASN A 124 -3.27 21.68 -17.21
CA ASN A 124 -3.98 22.33 -18.32
C ASN A 124 -4.85 21.35 -19.10
N TYR A 125 -4.33 20.14 -19.39
CA TYR A 125 -5.11 19.12 -20.05
C TYR A 125 -6.33 18.69 -19.21
N VAL A 126 -6.16 18.46 -17.91
CA VAL A 126 -7.25 18.05 -17.01
C VAL A 126 -8.28 19.17 -16.86
N TYR A 127 -7.85 20.43 -16.77
CA TYR A 127 -8.77 21.58 -16.74
C TYR A 127 -9.72 21.58 -17.95
N ASN A 128 -9.16 21.39 -19.15
CA ASN A 128 -9.93 21.31 -20.40
C ASN A 128 -10.75 20.01 -20.53
N ASN A 129 -10.51 19.01 -19.69
CA ASN A 129 -11.17 17.70 -19.71
C ASN A 129 -11.80 17.35 -18.34
N SER A 130 -12.20 18.37 -17.57
CA SER A 130 -12.66 18.25 -16.19
C SER A 130 -13.95 17.43 -16.04
N ARG A 131 -14.68 17.18 -17.12
CA ARG A 131 -15.81 16.23 -17.14
C ARG A 131 -15.39 14.77 -16.89
N TYR A 132 -14.15 14.41 -17.24
CA TYR A 132 -13.65 13.04 -17.14
C TYR A 132 -12.71 12.82 -15.97
N TYR A 133 -11.96 13.86 -15.61
CA TYR A 133 -10.84 13.78 -14.70
C TYR A 133 -10.91 14.85 -13.61
N ASN A 134 -10.50 14.48 -12.41
CA ASN A 134 -10.01 15.43 -11.41
C ASN A 134 -8.51 15.19 -11.22
N ILE A 135 -7.80 16.21 -10.74
CA ILE A 135 -6.37 16.14 -10.45
C ILE A 135 -6.14 16.23 -8.94
N SER A 136 -5.20 15.45 -8.43
CA SER A 136 -4.74 15.49 -7.04
C SER A 136 -3.21 15.46 -7.01
N PRO A 137 -2.55 16.51 -7.54
CA PRO A 137 -1.09 16.59 -7.54
C PRO A 137 -0.60 17.05 -6.17
N TYR A 138 0.64 16.71 -5.84
CA TYR A 138 1.33 17.21 -4.66
C TYR A 138 2.70 17.72 -5.06
N SER A 139 3.13 18.85 -4.52
CA SER A 139 4.55 19.19 -4.58
C SER A 139 5.37 18.16 -3.79
N GLU A 140 6.65 17.99 -4.10
CA GLU A 140 7.54 17.09 -3.35
C GLU A 140 7.55 17.42 -1.86
N GLY A 141 7.57 18.71 -1.52
CA GLY A 141 7.53 19.19 -0.15
C GLY A 141 6.26 18.75 0.58
N GLU A 142 5.10 18.94 -0.03
CA GLU A 142 3.80 18.52 0.54
C GLU A 142 3.71 17.00 0.66
N PHE A 143 4.13 16.26 -0.36
CA PHE A 143 4.04 14.80 -0.32
C PHE A 143 4.99 14.21 0.74
N ASN A 144 6.18 14.77 0.88
CA ASN A 144 7.15 14.31 1.88
C ASN A 144 6.74 14.71 3.30
N SER A 145 6.14 15.88 3.51
CA SER A 145 5.64 16.31 4.82
C SER A 145 4.46 15.47 5.31
N MET A 146 3.66 14.92 4.39
CA MET A 146 2.63 13.93 4.74
C MET A 146 3.25 12.62 5.22
N ARG A 147 4.42 12.21 4.70
CA ARG A 147 5.09 10.99 5.16
C ARG A 147 5.70 11.10 6.55
N THR A 148 5.96 12.31 7.02
CA THR A 148 6.53 12.59 8.35
C THR A 148 5.48 12.83 9.42
N GLY A 149 4.18 12.78 9.08
CA GLY A 149 3.12 12.94 10.06
C GLY A 149 3.13 11.75 11.04
N ASP A 150 3.41 12.03 12.30
CA ASP A 150 3.37 11.09 13.41
C ASP A 150 2.08 10.29 13.42
N ILE A 151 2.11 9.08 12.86
CA ILE A 151 1.10 8.06 13.17
C ILE A 151 1.71 7.14 14.21
N GLY A 152 2.26 7.78 15.23
CA GLY A 152 2.45 7.23 16.54
C GLY A 152 1.41 7.86 17.48
N PRO A 153 1.23 7.29 18.66
CA PRO A 153 0.37 7.90 19.66
C PRO A 153 0.99 9.24 20.08
N SER A 154 0.23 10.34 20.00
CA SER A 154 0.69 11.69 20.39
C SER A 154 0.84 11.86 21.91
N LYS A 155 0.32 10.89 22.67
CA LYS A 155 0.41 10.74 24.12
C LYS A 155 0.62 9.26 24.44
N ILE A 156 1.07 8.92 25.65
CA ILE A 156 1.04 7.53 26.11
C ILE A 156 -0.43 7.06 26.09
N CYS A 157 -0.72 5.92 25.47
CA CYS A 157 -2.09 5.40 25.43
C CYS A 157 -2.55 5.03 26.84
N ASP A 158 -3.81 5.30 27.15
CA ASP A 158 -4.41 5.04 28.46
C ASP A 158 -4.77 3.55 28.62
N SER A 159 -4.75 2.77 27.52
CA SER A 159 -4.97 1.32 27.53
C SER A 159 -4.26 0.57 26.40
N ILE A 160 -4.11 -0.74 26.60
CA ILE A 160 -3.62 -1.70 25.58
C ILE A 160 -4.49 -1.67 24.31
N ALA A 161 -5.80 -1.46 24.46
CA ALA A 161 -6.76 -1.41 23.35
C ALA A 161 -6.61 -0.11 22.53
N GLU A 162 -6.50 1.04 23.18
CA GLU A 162 -6.24 2.33 22.52
C GLU A 162 -4.93 2.29 21.72
N CYS A 163 -3.87 1.74 22.32
CA CYS A 163 -2.60 1.54 21.63
C CYS A 163 -2.72 0.63 20.40
N ASN A 164 -3.70 -0.27 20.33
CA ASN A 164 -3.91 -1.12 19.15
C ASN A 164 -4.53 -0.38 18.01
N GLU A 165 -5.54 0.42 18.31
CA GLU A 165 -6.20 1.21 17.30
C GLU A 165 -5.23 2.24 16.71
N VAL A 166 -4.37 2.83 17.54
CA VAL A 166 -3.30 3.71 17.03
C VAL A 166 -2.31 2.94 16.14
N ARG A 167 -1.83 1.77 16.57
CA ARG A 167 -0.92 0.93 15.76
C ARG A 167 -1.54 0.46 14.45
N LYS A 168 -2.81 0.09 14.48
CA LYS A 168 -3.58 -0.29 13.30
C LYS A 168 -3.73 0.87 12.33
N LYS A 169 -4.08 2.06 12.85
CA LYS A 169 -4.15 3.29 12.05
C LYS A 169 -2.80 3.64 11.42
N ALA A 170 -1.70 3.46 12.15
CA ALA A 170 -0.33 3.63 11.66
C ALA A 170 0.00 2.68 10.51
N SER A 171 -0.24 1.38 10.72
CA SER A 171 -0.03 0.35 9.70
C SER A 171 -0.82 0.63 8.43
N ASN A 172 -2.11 0.95 8.58
CA ASN A 172 -3.00 1.31 7.48
C ASN A 172 -2.47 2.50 6.68
N TYR A 173 -2.01 3.55 7.37
CA TYR A 173 -1.44 4.70 6.69
C TYR A 173 -0.12 4.36 5.99
N THR A 174 0.76 3.59 6.60
CA THR A 174 2.04 3.19 5.97
C THR A 174 1.77 2.45 4.66
N MET A 175 0.83 1.52 4.68
CA MET A 175 0.41 0.78 3.49
C MET A 175 -0.16 1.72 2.41
N LEU A 176 -1.03 2.65 2.81
CA LEU A 176 -1.62 3.66 1.94
C LEU A 176 -0.57 4.60 1.33
N ALA A 177 0.38 5.08 2.14
CA ALA A 177 1.45 5.97 1.72
C ALA A 177 2.42 5.28 0.75
N GLU A 178 2.73 3.99 0.94
CA GLU A 178 3.56 3.24 -0.01
C GLU A 178 2.84 3.00 -1.35
N PHE A 179 1.52 2.83 -1.36
CA PHE A 179 0.73 2.81 -2.60
C PHE A 179 0.88 4.14 -3.37
N PHE A 180 0.69 5.28 -2.70
CA PHE A 180 0.82 6.59 -3.35
C PHE A 180 2.26 6.96 -3.70
N LYS A 181 3.26 6.49 -2.94
CA LYS A 181 4.68 6.60 -3.30
C LYS A 181 4.99 5.86 -4.60
N ARG A 182 4.35 4.71 -4.85
CA ARG A 182 4.51 4.02 -6.13
C ARG A 182 3.91 4.86 -7.26
N CYS A 183 2.73 5.41 -7.05
CA CYS A 183 2.08 6.31 -8.01
C CYS A 183 2.89 7.58 -8.28
N SER A 184 3.57 8.12 -7.26
CA SER A 184 4.36 9.35 -7.39
C SER A 184 5.63 9.20 -8.20
N ARG A 185 6.11 7.97 -8.48
CA ARG A 185 7.27 7.77 -9.36
C ARG A 185 7.00 8.27 -10.78
N THR A 186 5.78 8.09 -11.27
CA THR A 186 5.35 8.53 -12.60
C THR A 186 4.05 9.31 -12.50
N MET A 187 2.93 8.65 -12.69
CA MET A 187 1.58 9.18 -12.54
C MET A 187 0.62 8.01 -12.50
N CYS A 188 -0.39 8.08 -11.63
CA CYS A 188 -1.50 7.14 -11.58
C CYS A 188 -2.78 7.80 -12.09
N ILE A 189 -3.54 7.04 -12.87
CA ILE A 189 -4.90 7.34 -13.32
C ILE A 189 -5.79 6.37 -12.56
N ILE A 190 -6.42 6.84 -11.51
CA ILE A 190 -7.22 6.05 -10.57
C ILE A 190 -8.68 6.14 -11.01
N HIS A 191 -9.36 5.01 -11.15
CA HIS A 191 -10.79 4.92 -11.43
C HIS A 191 -11.50 4.35 -10.20
N PRO A 192 -12.05 5.21 -9.32
CA PRO A 192 -12.57 4.78 -8.02
C PRO A 192 -13.76 3.83 -8.15
N GLN A 193 -14.71 4.15 -9.04
CA GLN A 193 -15.91 3.34 -9.27
C GLN A 193 -15.59 1.90 -9.73
N LYS A 194 -14.47 1.68 -10.43
CA LYS A 194 -14.01 0.36 -10.85
C LYS A 194 -13.04 -0.29 -9.86
N GLY A 195 -12.59 0.44 -8.84
CA GLY A 195 -11.55 -0.02 -7.92
C GLY A 195 -10.24 -0.35 -8.64
N GLN A 196 -9.89 0.42 -9.68
CA GLN A 196 -8.75 0.15 -10.56
C GLN A 196 -7.88 1.38 -10.77
N TYR A 197 -6.63 1.18 -11.15
CA TYR A 197 -5.73 2.27 -11.51
C TYR A 197 -4.80 1.86 -12.65
N TYR A 198 -4.40 2.82 -13.48
CA TYR A 198 -3.34 2.65 -14.46
C TYR A 198 -2.16 3.53 -14.08
N MET A 199 -0.94 2.99 -14.13
CA MET A 199 0.29 3.73 -13.81
C MET A 199 1.06 3.95 -15.10
N LEU A 200 1.47 5.19 -15.36
CA LEU A 200 2.36 5.49 -16.48
C LEU A 200 3.71 4.78 -16.31
N ARG A 201 4.35 4.46 -17.44
CA ARG A 201 5.68 3.85 -17.45
C ARG A 201 6.78 4.88 -17.24
N ASP A 202 6.57 6.09 -17.75
CA ASP A 202 7.51 7.20 -17.76
C ASP A 202 6.77 8.53 -17.58
N ARG A 203 7.52 9.59 -17.27
CA ARG A 203 7.02 10.97 -17.13
C ARG A 203 7.31 11.77 -18.39
N ASP A 204 6.55 11.45 -19.44
CA ASP A 204 6.53 12.21 -20.68
C ASP A 204 5.14 12.82 -20.86
N SER A 205 5.05 14.15 -20.93
CA SER A 205 3.77 14.86 -21.01
C SER A 205 2.94 14.45 -22.22
N ARG A 206 3.58 14.21 -23.38
CA ARG A 206 2.88 13.84 -24.62
C ARG A 206 2.26 12.45 -24.50
N LYS A 207 3.00 11.47 -24.01
CA LYS A 207 2.50 10.10 -23.75
C LYS A 207 1.44 10.08 -22.66
N ALA A 208 1.62 10.89 -21.61
CA ALA A 208 0.64 11.03 -20.54
C ALA A 208 -0.69 11.57 -21.07
N ILE A 209 -0.66 12.66 -21.83
CA ILE A 209 -1.85 13.26 -22.46
C ILE A 209 -2.50 12.29 -23.44
N GLN A 210 -1.73 11.58 -24.26
CA GLN A 210 -2.27 10.56 -25.16
C GLN A 210 -2.99 9.46 -24.37
N THR A 211 -2.36 8.96 -23.30
CA THR A 211 -2.97 7.95 -22.41
C THR A 211 -4.25 8.47 -21.77
N LEU A 212 -4.27 9.72 -21.32
CA LEU A 212 -5.47 10.35 -20.78
C LEU A 212 -6.56 10.52 -21.84
N ASN A 213 -6.23 10.77 -23.11
CA ASN A 213 -7.23 10.80 -24.17
C ASN A 213 -7.83 9.41 -24.39
N ASP A 214 -7.00 8.38 -24.44
CA ASP A 214 -7.44 7.01 -24.73
C ASP A 214 -8.33 6.42 -23.62
N LEU A 215 -8.06 6.81 -22.37
CA LEU A 215 -8.77 6.37 -21.16
C LEU A 215 -10.00 7.23 -20.81
N LYS A 216 -10.44 8.17 -21.66
CA LYS A 216 -11.65 8.98 -21.39
C LYS A 216 -12.87 8.11 -21.11
N GLY A 217 -13.10 7.13 -21.98
CA GLY A 217 -14.21 6.16 -21.90
C GLY A 217 -13.91 4.89 -21.11
N TRP A 218 -12.72 4.79 -20.49
CA TRP A 218 -12.45 3.72 -19.53
C TRP A 218 -13.37 3.88 -18.32
#